data_AF-A0A075FY53-F1
#
_entry.id   AF-A0A075FY53-F1
#
_cell.length_a   1.000
_cell.length_b   1.000
_cell.length_c   1.000
_cell.angle_alpha   90.00
_cell.angle_beta   90.00
_cell.angle_gamma   90.00
#
_symmetry.space_group_name_H-M   'P 1'
#
loop_
_entity.id
_entity.type
_entity.pdbx_description
1 polymer ?
#
loop_
_entity_poly.entity_id
_entity_poly.type
_entity_poly.pdbx_seq_one_letter_code
_entity_poly.pdbx_strand_id
1 'polypeptide(L)'
;MLGMSLNQDNAYWTYKDEFIENEWKLMKKAFENDILTEGFRVVAYCPSCQTSLSHSEVNQGYDMVKDPSLYYKVKLAEEDKFLIVWTTMPFTLVTDAMVGVNPKEEYVEIAVDGETWIVGKTRLEEFMNEVKIEDYKIEKTFLGSEMEGKKYIHPLLDEIPKLAEISKQDNYHITVAEDFVDVNAGSGLVHLSPANGEEDHNIAIKRKVTVFSPIDDAVKFTEDAGKYSGLFVRDADEKLVESIKEKMH
;
A
#
# COMPACT_ATOMS: atom_id res chain seq x y z
N MET A 1 25.91 45.24 5.86
CA MET A 1 24.93 45.41 4.75
C MET A 1 25.55 44.76 3.52
N LEU A 2 24.87 43.81 2.86
CA LEU A 2 25.47 42.87 1.88
C LEU A 2 25.77 43.47 0.48
N GLY A 3 25.75 44.80 0.29
CA GLY A 3 26.13 45.44 -0.99
C GLY A 3 25.22 45.14 -2.19
N MET A 4 24.01 44.63 -1.95
CA MET A 4 23.04 44.28 -3.00
C MET A 4 22.15 45.48 -3.35
N SER A 5 21.98 45.75 -4.65
CA SER A 5 21.03 46.76 -5.15
C SER A 5 19.70 46.09 -5.47
N LEU A 6 18.64 46.49 -4.76
CA LEU A 6 17.29 45.95 -4.88
C LEU A 6 16.29 47.11 -5.03
N ASN A 7 15.34 47.00 -5.96
CA ASN A 7 14.23 47.96 -6.08
C ASN A 7 13.07 47.50 -5.19
N GLN A 8 13.04 47.97 -3.95
CA GLN A 8 11.98 47.60 -3.00
C GLN A 8 10.65 48.31 -3.30
N ASP A 9 10.68 49.51 -3.88
CA ASP A 9 9.48 50.28 -4.19
C ASP A 9 8.61 49.58 -5.25
N ASN A 10 9.22 48.82 -6.16
CA ASN A 10 8.54 48.04 -7.18
C ASN A 10 8.60 46.52 -6.94
N ALA A 11 8.76 46.08 -5.69
CA ALA A 11 8.71 44.66 -5.37
C ALA A 11 7.29 44.09 -5.59
N TYR A 12 7.21 42.90 -6.19
CA TYR A 12 5.96 42.16 -6.33
C TYR A 12 5.65 41.40 -5.03
N TRP A 13 4.37 41.19 -4.77
CA TRP A 13 3.89 40.50 -3.57
C TRP A 13 2.74 39.58 -3.96
N THR A 14 2.81 38.32 -3.54
CA THR A 14 1.87 37.28 -3.97
C THR A 14 0.45 37.45 -3.43
N TYR A 15 0.29 38.21 -2.35
CA TYR A 15 -1.03 38.48 -1.75
C TYR A 15 -1.79 39.64 -2.42
N LYS A 16 -1.18 40.38 -3.36
CA LYS A 16 -1.83 41.50 -4.05
C LYS A 16 -2.74 41.00 -5.18
N ASP A 17 -3.87 41.68 -5.37
CA ASP A 17 -4.88 41.32 -6.38
C ASP A 17 -4.30 41.14 -7.79
N GLU A 18 -3.38 42.01 -8.21
CA GLU A 18 -2.75 41.92 -9.54
C GLU A 18 -2.00 40.59 -9.73
N PHE A 19 -1.31 40.11 -8.69
CA PHE A 19 -0.61 38.82 -8.74
C PHE A 19 -1.63 37.67 -8.81
N ILE A 20 -2.65 37.70 -7.94
CA ILE A 20 -3.69 36.67 -7.88
C ILE A 20 -4.47 36.58 -9.21
N GLU A 21 -4.82 37.72 -9.82
CA GLU A 21 -5.55 37.76 -11.09
C GLU A 21 -4.73 37.15 -12.24
N ASN A 22 -3.41 37.34 -12.24
CA ASN A 22 -2.53 36.72 -13.22
C ASN A 22 -2.46 35.19 -13.05
N GLU A 23 -2.38 34.69 -11.82
CA GLU A 23 -2.46 33.26 -11.53
C GLU A 23 -3.81 32.66 -11.98
N TRP A 24 -4.92 33.37 -11.74
CA TRP A 24 -6.25 32.93 -12.19
C TRP A 24 -6.33 32.82 -13.72
N LYS A 25 -5.73 33.76 -14.46
CA LYS A 25 -5.67 33.69 -15.93
C LYS A 25 -4.87 32.47 -16.41
N LEU A 26 -3.79 32.11 -15.70
CA LEU A 26 -3.00 30.91 -16.00
C LEU A 26 -3.80 29.64 -15.73
N MET A 27 -4.42 29.54 -14.56
CA MET A 27 -5.25 28.39 -14.17
C MET A 27 -6.44 28.19 -15.11
N LYS A 28 -7.11 29.28 -15.51
CA LYS A 28 -8.19 29.22 -16.50
C LYS A 28 -7.71 28.64 -17.83
N LYS A 29 -6.56 29.08 -18.34
CA LYS A 29 -5.99 28.52 -19.57
C LYS A 29 -5.61 27.05 -19.41
N ALA A 30 -5.04 26.66 -18.27
CA ALA A 30 -4.71 25.25 -18.02
C ALA A 30 -5.98 24.38 -18.02
N PHE A 31 -7.06 24.87 -17.43
CA PHE A 31 -8.37 24.20 -17.45
C PHE A 31 -8.97 24.14 -18.86
N GLU A 32 -8.98 25.26 -19.60
CA GLU A 32 -9.51 25.32 -20.98
C GLU A 32 -8.73 24.44 -21.98
N ASN A 33 -7.50 24.05 -21.65
CA ASN A 33 -6.66 23.18 -22.49
C ASN A 33 -6.53 21.75 -21.92
N ASP A 34 -7.41 21.34 -20.99
CA ASP A 34 -7.42 20.01 -20.36
C ASP A 34 -6.12 19.61 -19.65
N ILE A 35 -5.28 20.59 -19.28
CA ILE A 35 -4.06 20.37 -18.49
C ILE A 35 -4.43 20.23 -17.01
N LEU A 36 -5.40 21.01 -16.54
CA LEU A 36 -5.92 20.94 -15.17
C LEU A 36 -7.18 20.06 -15.14
N THR A 37 -7.11 18.94 -14.41
CA THR A 37 -8.19 17.96 -14.31
C THR A 37 -8.46 17.56 -12.86
N GLU A 38 -9.68 17.08 -12.59
CA GLU A 38 -10.08 16.55 -11.30
C GLU A 38 -10.02 15.02 -11.32
N GLY A 39 -9.48 14.42 -10.25
CA GLY A 39 -9.44 12.98 -10.10
C GLY A 39 -8.95 12.56 -8.73
N PHE A 40 -9.26 11.32 -8.35
CA PHE A 40 -8.76 10.70 -7.13
C PHE A 40 -7.38 10.12 -7.38
N ARG A 41 -6.41 10.49 -6.55
CA ARG A 41 -5.03 10.03 -6.60
C ARG A 41 -4.50 9.82 -5.20
N VAL A 42 -3.63 8.82 -5.05
CA VAL A 42 -2.79 8.70 -3.87
C VAL A 42 -1.68 9.73 -3.98
N VAL A 43 -1.53 10.56 -2.96
CA VAL A 43 -0.56 11.66 -2.91
C VAL A 43 0.14 11.65 -1.56
N ALA A 44 1.32 12.25 -1.49
CA ALA A 44 1.93 12.54 -0.21
C ALA A 44 1.01 13.46 0.59
N TYR A 45 0.78 13.14 1.86
CA TYR A 45 -0.16 13.85 2.72
C TYR A 45 0.50 14.21 4.04
N CYS A 46 0.29 15.44 4.51
CA CYS A 46 0.78 15.87 5.81
C CYS A 46 -0.34 15.81 6.85
N PRO A 47 -0.31 14.88 7.82
CA PRO A 47 -1.34 14.79 8.86
C PRO A 47 -1.46 16.04 9.72
N SER A 48 -0.34 16.75 9.94
CA SER A 48 -0.35 17.97 10.76
C SER A 48 -0.97 19.16 10.03
N CYS A 49 -0.84 19.21 8.70
CA CYS A 49 -1.40 20.29 7.89
C CYS A 49 -2.79 19.95 7.33
N GLN A 50 -3.16 18.66 7.35
CA GLN A 50 -4.40 18.12 6.79
C GLN A 50 -4.57 18.49 5.31
N THR A 51 -3.49 18.35 4.54
CA THR A 51 -3.47 18.64 3.10
C THR A 51 -2.43 17.79 2.38
N SER A 52 -2.66 17.59 1.08
CA SER A 52 -1.69 16.99 0.17
C SER A 52 -0.45 17.88 0.02
N LEU A 53 0.70 17.23 -0.19
CA LEU A 53 1.97 17.85 -0.54
C LEU A 53 2.33 17.55 -2.00
N SER A 54 3.03 18.48 -2.63
CA SER A 54 3.65 18.27 -3.94
C SER A 54 4.91 17.41 -3.82
N HIS A 55 5.31 16.74 -4.91
CA HIS A 55 6.57 15.98 -4.94
C HIS A 55 7.81 16.83 -4.59
N SER A 56 7.80 18.12 -4.94
CA SER A 56 8.91 19.04 -4.63
C SER A 56 9.04 19.34 -3.13
N GLU A 57 7.94 19.31 -2.37
CA GLU A 57 7.96 19.49 -0.92
C GLU A 57 8.45 18.23 -0.21
N VAL A 58 8.02 17.05 -0.67
CA VAL A 58 8.44 15.76 -0.11
C VAL A 58 9.95 15.56 -0.23
N ASN A 59 10.53 15.88 -1.39
CA ASN A 59 11.95 15.68 -1.66
C ASN A 59 12.89 16.50 -0.76
N GLN A 60 12.38 17.51 -0.04
CA GLN A 60 13.18 18.34 0.86
C GLN A 60 13.32 17.76 2.27
N GLY A 61 12.56 16.71 2.62
CA GLY A 61 12.40 16.23 4.00
C GLY A 61 12.65 14.74 4.21
N TYR A 62 13.58 14.12 3.46
CA TYR A 62 13.91 12.71 3.67
C TYR A 62 14.71 12.49 4.95
N ASP A 63 14.14 11.70 5.85
CA ASP A 63 14.79 11.21 7.06
C ASP A 63 14.86 9.68 7.08
N MET A 64 15.94 9.13 7.64
CA MET A 64 16.04 7.69 7.88
C MET A 64 15.29 7.31 9.15
N VAL A 65 14.21 6.54 9.00
CA VAL A 65 13.41 6.02 10.10
C VAL A 65 13.51 4.50 10.20
N LYS A 66 13.20 3.94 11.37
CA LYS A 66 13.09 2.49 11.56
C LYS A 66 11.63 2.09 11.38
N ASP A 67 11.34 1.34 10.33
CA ASP A 67 10.03 0.72 10.13
C ASP A 67 10.04 -0.75 10.58
N PRO A 68 8.90 -1.29 11.02
CA PRO A 68 8.76 -2.72 11.26
C PRO A 68 8.92 -3.51 9.95
N SER A 69 9.25 -4.79 10.06
CA SER A 69 9.21 -5.74 8.95
C SER A 69 8.29 -6.88 9.37
N LEU A 70 7.15 -7.03 8.69
CA LEU A 70 6.12 -7.99 9.02
C LEU A 70 5.93 -8.96 7.86
N TYR A 71 6.22 -10.23 8.12
CA TYR A 71 5.75 -11.35 7.30
C TYR A 71 4.48 -11.93 7.90
N TYR A 72 3.49 -12.23 7.07
CA TYR A 72 2.23 -12.83 7.49
C TYR A 72 1.69 -13.79 6.42
N LYS A 73 0.89 -14.76 6.87
CA LYS A 73 0.29 -15.80 6.03
C LYS A 73 -1.13 -15.40 5.64
N VAL A 74 -1.48 -15.46 4.36
CA VAL A 74 -2.90 -15.40 3.93
C VAL A 74 -3.29 -16.70 3.27
N LYS A 75 -4.42 -17.29 3.70
CA LYS A 75 -4.85 -18.61 3.22
C LYS A 75 -5.57 -18.48 1.89
N LEU A 76 -5.25 -19.30 0.90
CA LEU A 76 -6.08 -19.42 -0.32
C LEU A 76 -7.47 -19.98 0.04
N ALA A 77 -8.51 -19.47 -0.61
CA ALA A 77 -9.89 -19.83 -0.23
C ALA A 77 -10.26 -21.26 -0.64
N GLU A 78 -9.72 -21.75 -1.76
CA GLU A 78 -10.03 -23.07 -2.33
C GLU A 78 -8.95 -24.12 -2.09
N GLU A 79 -7.79 -23.72 -1.57
CA GLU A 79 -6.62 -24.57 -1.38
C GLU A 79 -6.11 -24.44 0.06
N ASP A 80 -5.63 -25.55 0.65
CA ASP A 80 -5.00 -25.51 1.97
C ASP A 80 -3.54 -25.06 1.86
N LYS A 81 -3.35 -23.87 1.28
CA LYS A 81 -2.05 -23.24 1.00
C LYS A 81 -2.06 -21.81 1.48
N PHE A 82 -0.90 -21.32 1.90
CA PHE A 82 -0.73 -19.98 2.43
C PHE A 82 0.20 -19.17 1.53
N LEU A 83 -0.22 -17.98 1.13
CA LEU A 83 0.66 -16.99 0.55
C LEU A 83 1.41 -16.32 1.68
N ILE A 84 2.74 -16.27 1.59
CA ILE A 84 3.53 -15.46 2.53
C ILE A 84 3.66 -14.08 1.95
N VAL A 85 3.20 -13.08 2.68
CA VAL A 85 3.20 -11.69 2.22
C VAL A 85 4.00 -10.85 3.21
N TRP A 86 4.59 -9.78 2.70
CA TRP A 86 5.47 -8.91 3.47
C TRP A 86 5.01 -7.45 3.39
N THR A 87 5.16 -6.73 4.50
CA THR A 87 4.95 -5.28 4.55
C THR A 87 5.87 -4.62 5.57
N THR A 88 6.25 -3.38 5.31
CA THR A 88 6.89 -2.48 6.28
C THR A 88 5.91 -1.51 6.94
N MET A 89 4.64 -1.52 6.51
CA MET A 89 3.61 -0.57 6.96
C MET A 89 2.38 -1.35 7.45
N PRO A 90 2.43 -2.00 8.63
CA PRO A 90 1.36 -2.88 9.11
C PRO A 90 -0.05 -2.27 9.08
N PHE A 91 -0.20 -0.96 9.33
CA PHE A 91 -1.48 -0.25 9.25
C PHE A 91 -2.21 -0.44 7.91
N THR A 92 -1.48 -0.66 6.83
CA THR A 92 -2.04 -0.87 5.49
C THR A 92 -2.79 -2.21 5.36
N LEU A 93 -2.64 -3.14 6.31
CA LEU A 93 -3.46 -4.36 6.40
C LEU A 93 -4.95 -4.06 6.61
N VAL A 94 -5.29 -2.92 7.23
CA VAL A 94 -6.69 -2.48 7.39
C VAL A 94 -7.33 -2.18 6.03
N THR A 95 -6.50 -1.79 5.06
CA THR A 95 -6.88 -1.34 3.72
C THR A 95 -6.36 -2.29 2.63
N ASP A 96 -6.02 -3.52 3.00
CA ASP A 96 -5.56 -4.56 2.08
C ASP A 96 -6.69 -4.98 1.13
N ALA A 97 -6.39 -5.07 -0.17
CA ALA A 97 -7.38 -5.41 -1.18
C ALA A 97 -6.96 -6.56 -2.09
N MET A 98 -5.67 -6.74 -2.37
CA MET A 98 -5.16 -7.75 -3.31
C MET A 98 -3.75 -8.20 -2.90
N VAL A 99 -3.28 -9.31 -3.47
CA VAL A 99 -1.87 -9.72 -3.39
C VAL A 99 -1.27 -9.76 -4.78
N GLY A 100 -0.20 -9.01 -5.00
CA GLY A 100 0.55 -8.96 -6.25
C GLY A 100 1.58 -10.08 -6.37
N VAL A 101 1.66 -10.66 -7.57
CA VAL A 101 2.75 -11.53 -8.02
C VAL A 101 3.26 -11.07 -9.39
N ASN A 102 4.49 -11.41 -9.76
CA ASN A 102 5.01 -11.12 -11.09
C ASN A 102 4.67 -12.27 -12.07
N PRO A 103 4.00 -12.02 -13.21
CA PRO A 103 3.51 -13.07 -14.11
C PRO A 103 4.62 -13.89 -14.78
N LYS A 104 5.82 -13.32 -14.92
CA LYS A 104 6.97 -13.90 -15.63
C LYS A 104 7.94 -14.64 -14.71
N GLU A 105 7.77 -14.51 -13.40
CA GLU A 105 8.67 -15.05 -12.40
C GLU A 105 8.15 -16.37 -11.84
N GLU A 106 9.07 -17.16 -11.30
CA GLU A 106 8.76 -18.46 -10.71
C GLU A 106 8.45 -18.34 -9.22
N TYR A 107 7.43 -19.08 -8.79
CA TYR A 107 7.02 -19.24 -7.41
C TYR A 107 7.08 -20.71 -7.02
N VAL A 108 7.26 -20.99 -5.74
CA VAL A 108 7.39 -22.34 -5.20
C VAL A 108 6.37 -22.60 -4.11
N GLU A 109 5.80 -23.80 -4.12
CA GLU A 109 5.08 -24.38 -3.00
C GLU A 109 6.10 -25.12 -2.14
N ILE A 110 6.23 -24.73 -0.87
CA ILE A 110 7.12 -25.35 0.10
C ILE A 110 6.32 -25.94 1.26
N ALA A 111 6.64 -27.16 1.67
CA ALA A 111 6.13 -27.75 2.89
C ALA A 111 6.96 -27.29 4.08
N VAL A 112 6.31 -26.67 5.08
CA VAL A 112 6.90 -26.16 6.33
C VAL A 112 5.95 -26.53 7.47
N ASP A 113 6.42 -27.29 8.46
CA ASP A 113 5.65 -27.67 9.65
C ASP A 113 4.24 -28.24 9.38
N GLY A 114 4.06 -28.92 8.24
CA GLY A 114 2.77 -29.50 7.83
C GLY A 114 1.83 -28.55 7.09
N GLU A 115 2.24 -27.30 6.86
CA GLU A 115 1.58 -26.35 5.98
C GLU A 115 2.29 -26.24 4.62
N THR A 116 1.56 -25.85 3.58
CA THR A 116 2.14 -25.50 2.28
C THR A 116 2.17 -23.98 2.11
N TRP A 117 3.37 -23.41 2.01
CA TRP A 117 3.59 -21.99 1.80
C TRP A 117 3.94 -21.70 0.34
N ILE A 118 3.46 -20.56 -0.17
CA ILE A 118 3.78 -20.05 -1.50
C ILE A 118 4.68 -18.83 -1.32
N VAL A 119 5.87 -18.90 -1.90
CA VAL A 119 6.90 -17.85 -1.89
C VAL A 119 7.54 -17.69 -3.27
N GLY A 120 8.10 -16.52 -3.54
CA GLY A 120 8.89 -16.29 -4.75
C GLY A 120 10.15 -17.13 -4.73
N LYS A 121 10.44 -17.84 -5.82
CA LYS A 121 11.59 -18.75 -5.91
C LYS A 121 12.92 -18.02 -5.70
N THR A 122 13.05 -16.82 -6.26
CA THR A 122 14.24 -15.95 -6.15
C THR A 122 14.56 -15.60 -4.70
N ARG A 123 13.53 -15.42 -3.87
CA ARG A 123 13.67 -14.98 -2.48
C ARG A 123 13.66 -16.10 -1.45
N LEU A 124 13.38 -17.33 -1.87
CA LEU A 124 13.22 -18.48 -0.98
C LEU A 124 14.37 -18.62 0.03
N GLU A 125 15.62 -18.72 -0.43
CA GLU A 125 16.75 -18.98 0.47
C GLU A 125 16.94 -17.86 1.50
N GLU A 126 16.88 -16.60 1.07
CA GLU A 126 17.06 -15.45 1.95
C GLU A 126 15.88 -15.29 2.92
N PHE A 127 14.65 -15.45 2.43
CA PHE A 127 13.45 -15.46 3.24
C PHE A 127 13.52 -16.53 4.35
N MET A 128 13.87 -17.78 4.01
CA MET A 128 13.95 -18.87 4.99
C MET A 128 15.03 -18.61 6.06
N ASN A 129 16.15 -18.00 5.67
CA ASN A 129 17.18 -17.55 6.62
C ASN A 129 16.67 -16.42 7.55
N GLU A 130 15.92 -15.45 7.02
CA GLU A 130 15.33 -14.36 7.80
C GLU A 130 14.32 -14.88 8.84
N VAL A 131 13.45 -15.82 8.45
CA VAL A 131 12.48 -16.44 9.36
C VAL A 131 13.04 -17.59 10.20
N LYS A 132 14.32 -17.95 9.98
CA LYS A 132 15.06 -19.00 10.71
C LYS A 132 14.41 -20.38 10.64
N ILE A 133 13.94 -20.76 9.46
CA ILE A 133 13.37 -22.08 9.19
C ILE A 133 14.36 -22.86 8.33
N GLU A 134 14.96 -23.89 8.92
CA GLU A 134 15.98 -24.72 8.26
C GLU A 134 15.35 -25.89 7.48
N ASP A 135 14.27 -26.46 8.01
CA ASP A 135 13.61 -27.63 7.43
C ASP A 135 12.41 -27.23 6.57
N TYR A 136 12.60 -27.26 5.26
CA TYR A 136 11.52 -27.11 4.29
C TYR A 136 11.76 -27.98 3.06
N LYS A 137 10.67 -28.29 2.34
CA LYS A 137 10.75 -29.08 1.11
C LYS A 137 9.98 -28.39 -0.01
N ILE A 138 10.64 -28.16 -1.14
CA ILE A 138 9.96 -27.70 -2.36
C ILE A 138 9.12 -28.85 -2.90
N GLU A 139 7.81 -28.62 -3.03
CA GLU A 139 6.85 -29.59 -3.56
C GLU A 139 6.53 -29.34 -5.03
N LYS A 140 6.43 -28.06 -5.42
CA LYS A 140 6.05 -27.64 -6.77
C LYS A 140 6.67 -26.28 -7.12
N THR A 141 6.98 -26.08 -8.39
CA THR A 141 7.34 -24.78 -8.98
C THR A 141 6.32 -24.43 -10.06
N PHE A 142 5.93 -23.17 -10.15
CA PHE A 142 4.93 -22.67 -11.09
C PHE A 142 5.19 -21.20 -11.44
N LEU A 143 4.57 -20.69 -12.50
CA LEU A 143 4.71 -19.28 -12.89
C LEU A 143 3.71 -18.39 -12.15
N GLY A 144 4.10 -17.16 -11.81
CA GLY A 144 3.20 -16.21 -11.13
C GLY A 144 1.89 -15.93 -11.90
N SER A 145 1.90 -16.07 -13.22
CA SER A 145 0.70 -15.99 -14.05
C SER A 145 -0.38 -17.02 -13.70
N GLU A 146 -0.02 -18.15 -13.08
CA GLU A 146 -0.97 -19.17 -12.59
C GLU A 146 -1.72 -18.74 -11.33
N MET A 147 -1.30 -17.65 -10.67
CA MET A 147 -1.98 -17.10 -9.50
C MET A 147 -3.05 -16.07 -9.86
N GLU A 148 -3.19 -15.65 -11.11
CA GLU A 148 -4.17 -14.62 -11.47
C GLU A 148 -5.59 -14.99 -11.00
N GLY A 149 -6.19 -14.13 -10.17
CA GLY A 149 -7.59 -14.24 -9.74
C GLY A 149 -7.88 -15.24 -8.62
N LYS A 150 -6.88 -15.87 -7.99
CA LYS A 150 -7.14 -16.76 -6.85
C LYS A 150 -7.59 -15.96 -5.63
N LYS A 151 -8.70 -16.36 -5.02
CA LYS A 151 -9.20 -15.79 -3.76
C LYS A 151 -8.32 -16.20 -2.59
N TYR A 152 -8.07 -15.27 -1.68
CA TYR A 152 -7.49 -15.52 -0.36
C TYR A 152 -8.38 -14.98 0.75
N ILE A 153 -8.13 -15.44 1.97
CA ILE A 153 -8.83 -15.02 3.18
C ILE A 153 -7.90 -14.09 3.94
N HIS A 154 -8.31 -12.83 4.09
CA HIS A 154 -7.59 -11.87 4.90
C HIS A 154 -7.68 -12.24 6.41
N PRO A 155 -6.60 -12.15 7.18
CA PRO A 155 -6.57 -12.64 8.57
C PRO A 155 -7.43 -11.82 9.53
N LEU A 156 -7.66 -10.54 9.25
CA LEU A 156 -8.32 -9.61 10.17
C LEU A 156 -9.81 -9.35 9.86
N LEU A 157 -10.46 -10.18 9.03
CA LEU A 157 -11.85 -9.94 8.61
C LEU A 157 -12.85 -9.90 9.79
N ASP A 158 -12.63 -10.70 10.81
CA ASP A 158 -13.44 -10.72 12.04
C ASP A 158 -13.24 -9.48 12.92
N GLU A 159 -12.12 -8.78 12.77
CA GLU A 159 -11.82 -7.56 13.53
C GLU A 159 -12.24 -6.28 12.79
N ILE A 160 -12.45 -6.37 11.48
CA ILE A 160 -12.77 -5.25 10.59
C ILE A 160 -14.03 -5.59 9.78
N PRO A 161 -15.23 -5.42 10.36
CA PRO A 161 -16.48 -5.85 9.75
C PRO A 161 -16.73 -5.23 8.37
N LYS A 162 -16.35 -3.95 8.17
CA LYS A 162 -16.53 -3.28 6.88
C LYS A 162 -15.66 -3.90 5.79
N LEU A 163 -14.40 -4.22 6.10
CA LEU A 163 -13.50 -4.94 5.20
C LEU A 163 -14.06 -6.34 4.88
N ALA A 164 -14.65 -7.03 5.86
CA ALA A 164 -15.32 -8.32 5.63
C ALA A 164 -16.55 -8.23 4.72
N GLU A 165 -17.29 -7.13 4.74
CA GLU A 165 -18.35 -6.89 3.75
C GLU A 165 -17.79 -6.71 2.35
N ILE A 166 -16.72 -5.92 2.21
CA ILE A 166 -16.09 -5.63 0.91
C ILE A 166 -15.42 -6.89 0.34
N SER A 167 -14.79 -7.70 1.19
CA SER A 167 -14.14 -8.98 0.85
C SER A 167 -15.09 -9.99 0.18
N LYS A 168 -16.41 -9.85 0.36
CA LYS A 168 -17.42 -10.68 -0.33
C LYS A 168 -17.52 -10.40 -1.83
N GLN A 169 -17.01 -9.27 -2.31
CA GLN A 169 -16.96 -8.97 -3.74
C GLN A 169 -16.00 -9.95 -4.45
N ASP A 170 -16.36 -10.41 -5.64
CA ASP A 170 -15.59 -11.43 -6.37
C ASP A 170 -14.16 -10.97 -6.71
N ASN A 171 -13.96 -9.67 -6.91
CA ASN A 171 -12.68 -9.07 -7.29
C ASN A 171 -11.89 -8.49 -6.10
N TYR A 172 -12.22 -8.85 -4.86
CA TYR A 172 -11.54 -8.36 -3.65
C TYR A 172 -10.85 -9.50 -2.91
N HIS A 173 -9.74 -9.23 -2.22
CA HIS A 173 -8.87 -10.26 -1.63
C HIS A 173 -8.56 -11.38 -2.62
N ILE A 174 -8.07 -10.97 -3.79
CA ILE A 174 -7.61 -11.85 -4.87
C ILE A 174 -6.14 -11.60 -5.15
N THR A 175 -5.48 -12.62 -5.69
CA THR A 175 -4.14 -12.45 -6.27
C THR A 175 -4.23 -11.83 -7.66
N VAL A 176 -3.28 -10.95 -7.99
CA VAL A 176 -3.16 -10.29 -9.29
C VAL A 176 -1.72 -10.43 -9.80
N ALA A 177 -1.59 -10.77 -11.07
CA ALA A 177 -0.31 -10.92 -11.73
C ALA A 177 0.01 -9.63 -12.50
N GLU A 178 1.00 -8.87 -12.01
CA GLU A 178 1.38 -7.58 -12.56
C GLU A 178 2.92 -7.43 -12.63
N ASP A 179 3.41 -6.82 -13.71
CA ASP A 179 4.85 -6.76 -14.04
C ASP A 179 5.68 -5.89 -13.09
N PHE A 180 5.07 -4.97 -12.34
CA PHE A 180 5.78 -4.06 -11.43
C PHE A 180 6.17 -4.71 -10.10
N VAL A 181 5.62 -5.90 -9.80
CA VAL A 181 5.91 -6.61 -8.55
C VAL A 181 7.39 -6.99 -8.51
N ASP A 182 8.12 -6.44 -7.54
CA ASP A 182 9.52 -6.76 -7.32
C ASP A 182 9.66 -8.08 -6.57
N VAL A 183 10.13 -9.10 -7.28
CA VAL A 183 10.34 -10.45 -6.72
C VAL A 183 11.56 -10.56 -5.82
N ASN A 184 12.36 -9.50 -5.68
CA ASN A 184 13.51 -9.44 -4.77
C ASN A 184 13.15 -8.84 -3.40
N ALA A 185 11.94 -8.33 -3.21
CA ALA A 185 11.50 -7.75 -1.95
C ALA A 185 10.68 -8.76 -1.13
N GLY A 186 10.85 -8.73 0.20
CA GLY A 186 10.06 -9.55 1.13
C GLY A 186 10.12 -11.04 0.78
N SER A 187 8.95 -11.64 0.56
CA SER A 187 8.79 -13.05 0.16
C SER A 187 8.70 -13.25 -1.36
N GLY A 188 8.79 -12.18 -2.15
CA GLY A 188 8.49 -12.16 -3.58
C GLY A 188 6.99 -12.01 -3.91
N LEU A 189 6.15 -11.86 -2.89
CA LEU A 189 4.74 -11.46 -3.00
C LEU A 189 4.54 -10.14 -2.25
N VAL A 190 3.71 -9.27 -2.82
CA VAL A 190 3.43 -7.94 -2.25
C VAL A 190 1.95 -7.82 -1.95
N HIS A 191 1.59 -7.29 -0.78
CA HIS A 191 0.20 -6.93 -0.53
C HIS A 191 -0.08 -5.60 -1.22
N LEU A 192 -1.29 -5.42 -1.75
CA LEU A 192 -1.68 -4.22 -2.44
C LEU A 192 -2.79 -3.54 -1.63
N SER A 193 -2.52 -2.30 -1.25
CA SER A 193 -3.43 -1.44 -0.51
C SER A 193 -3.74 -0.18 -1.32
N PRO A 194 -4.80 -0.21 -2.16
CA PRO A 194 -5.13 0.86 -3.12
C PRO A 194 -5.35 2.25 -2.52
N ALA A 195 -5.58 2.34 -1.22
CA ALA A 195 -5.71 3.61 -0.51
C ALA A 195 -4.37 4.29 -0.21
N ASN A 196 -3.25 3.55 -0.27
CA ASN A 196 -1.94 3.99 0.24
C ASN A 196 -0.81 3.95 -0.81
N GLY A 197 -1.01 3.28 -1.95
CA GLY A 197 -0.02 3.18 -3.02
C GLY A 197 -0.57 3.63 -4.38
N GLU A 198 0.22 4.40 -5.14
CA GLU A 198 -0.20 4.90 -6.46
C GLU A 198 -0.35 3.75 -7.47
N GLU A 199 0.60 2.81 -7.49
CA GLU A 199 0.54 1.62 -8.35
C GLU A 199 -0.66 0.74 -8.00
N ASP A 200 -0.86 0.47 -6.70
CA ASP A 200 -2.00 -0.28 -6.14
C ASP A 200 -3.33 0.34 -6.54
N HIS A 201 -3.44 1.67 -6.44
CA HIS A 201 -4.62 2.43 -6.84
C HIS A 201 -4.91 2.27 -8.33
N ASN A 202 -3.90 2.42 -9.19
CA ASN A 202 -4.06 2.30 -10.64
C ASN A 202 -4.55 0.90 -11.05
N ILE A 203 -4.05 -0.15 -10.39
CA ILE A 203 -4.47 -1.54 -10.60
C ILE A 203 -5.90 -1.74 -10.11
N ALA A 204 -6.24 -1.21 -8.94
CA ALA A 204 -7.60 -1.29 -8.41
C ALA A 204 -8.61 -0.63 -9.36
N ILE A 205 -8.30 0.56 -9.89
CA ILE A 205 -9.16 1.23 -10.88
C ILE A 205 -9.29 0.39 -12.16
N LYS A 206 -8.19 -0.11 -12.72
CA LYS A 206 -8.17 -0.98 -13.92
C LYS A 206 -9.04 -2.22 -13.72
N ARG A 207 -9.03 -2.80 -12.51
CA ARG A 207 -9.73 -4.04 -12.14
C ARG A 207 -11.09 -3.81 -11.46
N LYS A 208 -11.52 -2.55 -11.37
CA LYS A 208 -12.78 -2.12 -10.70
C LYS A 208 -12.88 -2.62 -9.26
N VAL A 209 -11.76 -2.72 -8.58
CA VAL A 209 -11.67 -3.09 -7.16
C VAL A 209 -12.05 -1.88 -6.32
N THR A 210 -12.89 -2.09 -5.32
CA THR A 210 -13.32 -1.02 -4.40
C THR A 210 -12.10 -0.46 -3.66
N VAL A 211 -11.90 0.86 -3.65
CA VAL A 211 -10.86 1.47 -2.82
C VAL A 211 -11.43 1.68 -1.42
N PHE A 212 -10.95 0.89 -0.45
CA PHE A 212 -11.35 1.03 0.95
C PHE A 212 -10.31 1.87 1.70
N SER A 213 -10.72 3.05 2.17
CA SER A 213 -9.89 3.95 2.97
C SER A 213 -10.68 4.45 4.17
N PRO A 214 -10.63 3.75 5.32
CA PRO A 214 -11.26 4.18 6.55
C PRO A 214 -10.33 5.14 7.30
N ILE A 215 -9.76 6.15 6.63
CA ILE A 215 -8.79 7.10 7.19
C ILE A 215 -9.33 8.52 6.98
N ASP A 216 -9.35 9.33 8.04
CA ASP A 216 -9.77 10.74 8.00
C ASP A 216 -8.61 11.71 7.68
N ASP A 217 -8.91 13.01 7.56
CA ASP A 217 -7.92 14.06 7.29
C ASP A 217 -6.86 14.22 8.39
N ALA A 218 -7.14 13.76 9.61
CA ALA A 218 -6.17 13.72 10.70
C ALA A 218 -5.29 12.45 10.65
N VAL A 219 -5.45 11.62 9.62
CA VAL A 219 -4.78 10.34 9.42
C VAL A 219 -5.06 9.40 10.60
N LYS A 220 -6.31 9.40 11.05
CA LYS A 220 -6.84 8.47 12.02
C LYS A 220 -7.83 7.53 11.37
N PHE A 221 -7.86 6.31 11.88
CA PHE A 221 -8.84 5.33 11.45
C PHE A 221 -10.26 5.74 11.87
N THR A 222 -11.20 5.66 10.93
CA THR A 222 -12.63 5.91 11.17
C THR A 222 -13.30 4.70 11.82
N GLU A 223 -14.61 4.76 12.08
CA GLU A 223 -15.39 3.63 12.63
C GLU A 223 -15.35 2.38 11.72
N ASP A 224 -15.19 2.57 10.41
CA ASP A 224 -15.13 1.49 9.42
C ASP A 224 -13.91 0.57 9.62
N ALA A 225 -12.86 1.04 10.31
CA ALA A 225 -11.68 0.24 10.64
C ALA A 225 -11.90 -0.75 11.79
N GLY A 226 -13.11 -0.82 12.38
CA GLY A 226 -13.46 -1.78 13.42
C GLY A 226 -12.59 -1.62 14.67
N LYS A 227 -11.89 -2.69 15.08
CA LYS A 227 -11.02 -2.74 16.28
C LYS A 227 -9.99 -1.60 16.35
N TYR A 228 -9.59 -1.05 15.19
CA TYR A 228 -8.53 -0.05 15.06
C TYR A 228 -9.03 1.40 15.04
N SER A 229 -10.35 1.61 15.15
CA SER A 229 -10.97 2.93 15.08
C SER A 229 -10.41 3.94 16.09
N GLY A 230 -10.26 5.19 15.66
CA GLY A 230 -9.79 6.33 16.45
C GLY A 230 -8.28 6.44 16.63
N LEU A 231 -7.52 5.41 16.23
CA LEU A 231 -6.06 5.41 16.31
C LEU A 231 -5.46 6.19 15.14
N PHE A 232 -4.38 6.92 15.40
CA PHE A 232 -3.50 7.37 14.32
C PHE A 232 -2.91 6.14 13.63
N VAL A 233 -2.84 6.13 12.30
CA VAL A 233 -2.57 4.89 11.55
C VAL A 233 -1.29 4.19 12.00
N ARG A 234 -0.19 4.92 12.25
CA ARG A 234 1.07 4.35 12.72
C ARG A 234 1.01 3.84 14.16
N ASP A 235 0.15 4.40 15.00
CA ASP A 235 -0.06 3.90 16.37
C ASP A 235 -0.83 2.57 16.38
N ALA A 236 -1.46 2.20 15.25
CA ALA A 236 -2.12 0.91 15.10
C ALA A 236 -1.14 -0.22 14.73
N ASP A 237 0.09 0.09 14.29
CA ASP A 237 1.05 -0.90 13.80
C ASP A 237 1.32 -2.00 14.85
N GLU A 238 1.57 -1.62 16.10
CA GLU A 238 1.82 -2.58 17.19
C GLU A 238 0.62 -3.50 17.43
N LYS A 239 -0.58 -2.94 17.48
CA LYS A 239 -1.82 -3.72 17.70
C LYS A 239 -2.13 -4.66 16.55
N LEU A 240 -1.86 -4.24 15.31
CA LEU A 240 -2.04 -5.07 14.12
C LEU A 240 -1.08 -6.25 14.14
N VAL A 241 0.20 -6.00 14.46
CA VAL A 241 1.20 -7.06 14.60
C VAL A 241 0.80 -8.06 15.68
N GLU A 242 0.28 -7.59 16.82
CA GLU A 242 -0.25 -8.47 17.88
C GLU A 242 -1.43 -9.33 17.39
N SER A 243 -2.45 -8.73 16.77
CA SER A 243 -3.60 -9.47 16.23
C SER A 243 -3.20 -10.52 15.19
N ILE A 244 -2.22 -10.20 14.33
CA ILE A 244 -1.67 -11.15 13.34
C ILE A 244 -0.98 -12.31 14.05
N LYS A 245 -0.13 -12.04 15.05
CA LYS A 245 0.56 -13.09 15.82
C LYS A 245 -0.41 -14.01 16.55
N GLU A 246 -1.48 -13.47 17.15
CA GLU A 246 -2.50 -14.28 17.83
C GLU A 246 -3.20 -15.25 16.87
N LYS A 247 -3.38 -14.85 15.61
CA LYS A 247 -4.07 -15.64 14.58
C LYS A 247 -3.16 -16.64 13.85
N MET A 248 -1.85 -16.47 13.91
CA MET A 248 -0.89 -17.22 13.10
C MET A 248 0.15 -17.98 13.95
N HIS A 249 -0.31 -18.71 14.96
CA HIS A 249 0.54 -19.54 15.84
C HIS A 249 1.64 -20.28 15.08
#